data_AF-A0A8S3IS01-F1
#
_entry.id   AF-A0A8S3IS01-F1
#
_cell.length_a   1.000
_cell.length_b   1.000
_cell.length_c   1.000
_cell.angle_alpha   90.00
_cell.angle_beta   90.00
_cell.angle_gamma   90.00
#
_symmetry.space_group_name_H-M   'P 1'
#
loop_
_entity.id
_entity.type
_entity.pdbx_description
1 polymer ?
#
loop_
_entity_poly.entity_id
_entity_poly.type
_entity_poly.pdbx_seq_one_letter_code
_entity_poly.pdbx_strand_id
1 'polypeptide(L)'
;SSGVIGYLGAFTSAFRDEATHAWIDLCKKKKLPCSDAEKYSLANTLGEPIKIQAWNINGLPKDAFSVDNAVTIQNSNRWPLMIDPQNQANRWVKNSYAQLNLKVVKLTDNDFMRQLDNCIQLGLPLLIENVGEDLDPSLEPILLKQVFKQGGVEMIRLGDKVIEYSKD
;
A
#
# COMPACT_ATOMS: atom_id res chain seq x y z
N SER A 1 -12.81 4.83 -9.66
CA SER A 1 -11.96 4.05 -8.71
C SER A 1 -10.47 4.35 -8.86
N SER A 2 -9.85 4.26 -10.05
CA SER A 2 -8.38 4.49 -10.20
C SER A 2 -7.89 5.86 -9.70
N GLY A 3 -8.67 6.93 -9.91
CA GLY A 3 -8.35 8.25 -9.36
C GLY A 3 -8.34 8.29 -7.83
N VAL A 4 -9.22 7.51 -7.17
CA VAL A 4 -9.29 7.43 -5.70
C VAL A 4 -8.01 6.79 -5.16
N ILE A 5 -7.59 5.67 -5.74
CA ILE A 5 -6.35 4.98 -5.35
C ILE A 5 -5.12 5.86 -5.63
N GLY A 6 -5.08 6.51 -6.79
CA GLY A 6 -3.91 7.28 -7.23
C GLY A 6 -3.71 8.60 -6.49
N TYR A 7 -4.79 9.25 -6.06
CA TYR A 7 -4.72 10.63 -5.55
C TYR A 7 -5.32 10.84 -4.17
N LEU A 8 -6.31 10.04 -3.77
CA LEU A 8 -7.12 10.35 -2.60
C LEU A 8 -6.67 9.66 -1.30
N GLY A 9 -5.68 8.76 -1.38
CA GLY A 9 -5.20 7.98 -0.23
C GLY A 9 -4.72 8.81 0.97
N ALA A 10 -4.17 10.01 0.75
CA ALA A 10 -3.68 10.88 1.82
C ALA A 10 -4.76 11.76 2.48
N PHE A 11 -5.99 11.80 1.94
CA PHE A 11 -7.02 12.74 2.37
C PHE A 11 -8.05 12.12 3.32
N THR A 12 -8.79 12.98 4.03
CA THR A 12 -9.87 12.59 4.95
C THR A 12 -11.10 12.10 4.19
N SER A 13 -11.93 11.26 4.83
CA SER A 13 -13.16 10.71 4.21
C SER A 13 -14.02 11.80 3.55
N ALA A 14 -14.27 12.91 4.25
CA ALA A 14 -15.10 13.99 3.72
C ALA A 14 -14.54 14.59 2.42
N PHE A 15 -13.23 14.82 2.34
CA PHE A 15 -12.61 15.31 1.11
C PHE A 15 -12.64 14.27 0.00
N ARG A 16 -12.44 12.98 0.33
CA ARG A 16 -12.55 11.89 -0.64
C ARG A 16 -13.96 11.84 -1.25
N ASP A 17 -14.98 11.99 -0.42
CA ASP A 17 -16.38 12.02 -0.85
C ASP A 17 -16.63 13.22 -1.77
N GLU A 18 -16.26 14.43 -1.36
CA GLU A 18 -16.41 15.65 -2.17
C GLU A 18 -15.73 15.51 -3.55
N ALA A 19 -14.45 15.09 -3.57
CA ALA A 19 -13.71 14.90 -4.80
C ALA A 19 -14.34 13.83 -5.71
N THR A 20 -14.81 12.73 -5.13
CA THR A 20 -15.45 11.64 -5.86
C THR A 20 -16.78 12.10 -6.48
N HIS A 21 -17.61 12.84 -5.74
CA HIS A 21 -18.85 13.42 -6.26
C HIS A 21 -18.55 14.37 -7.43
N ALA A 22 -17.60 15.29 -7.25
CA ALA A 22 -17.19 16.23 -8.30
C ALA A 22 -16.69 15.51 -9.57
N TRP A 23 -15.93 14.41 -9.42
CA TRP A 23 -15.47 13.61 -10.56
C TRP A 23 -16.62 12.89 -11.27
N ILE A 24 -17.58 12.34 -10.54
CA ILE A 24 -18.75 11.68 -11.12
C ILE A 24 -19.62 12.69 -11.87
N ASP A 25 -19.84 13.87 -11.30
CA ASP A 25 -20.59 14.95 -11.96
C ASP A 25 -19.92 15.40 -13.26
N LEU A 26 -18.58 15.49 -13.26
CA LEU A 26 -17.83 15.80 -14.47
C LEU A 26 -17.97 14.70 -15.53
N CYS A 27 -17.94 13.42 -15.13
CA CYS A 27 -18.20 12.29 -16.03
C CYS A 27 -19.59 12.36 -16.64
N LYS A 28 -20.62 12.63 -15.82
CA LYS A 28 -22.02 12.81 -16.29
C LYS A 28 -22.14 13.99 -17.25
N LYS A 29 -21.54 15.14 -16.93
CA LYS A 29 -21.52 16.33 -17.81
C LYS A 29 -20.86 16.03 -19.16
N LYS A 30 -19.82 15.20 -19.16
CA LYS A 30 -19.13 14.74 -20.39
C LYS A 30 -19.83 13.55 -21.07
N LYS A 31 -20.98 13.10 -20.56
CA LYS A 31 -21.75 11.95 -21.07
C LYS A 31 -20.93 10.64 -21.10
N LEU A 32 -20.00 10.49 -20.16
CA LEU A 32 -19.26 9.26 -19.96
C LEU A 32 -20.10 8.26 -19.16
N PRO A 33 -20.16 6.97 -19.55
CA PRO A 33 -20.84 5.95 -18.75
C PRO A 33 -20.16 5.80 -17.38
N CYS A 34 -20.89 6.06 -16.31
CA CYS A 34 -20.44 5.84 -14.95
C CYS A 34 -21.62 5.53 -14.02
N SER A 35 -21.35 4.86 -12.90
CA SER A 35 -22.32 4.67 -11.83
C SER A 35 -22.77 6.02 -11.25
N ASP A 36 -23.96 6.05 -10.66
CA ASP A 36 -24.42 7.19 -9.89
C ASP A 36 -23.55 7.41 -8.65
N ALA A 37 -23.38 8.66 -8.24
CA ALA A 37 -22.58 9.02 -7.07
C ALA A 37 -23.07 8.33 -5.79
N GLU A 38 -24.38 8.28 -5.58
CA GLU A 38 -25.02 7.61 -4.44
C GLU A 38 -24.81 6.09 -4.41
N LYS A 39 -24.45 5.47 -5.54
CA LYS A 39 -24.22 4.03 -5.65
C LYS A 39 -22.74 3.67 -5.66
N TYR A 40 -21.86 4.66 -5.81
CA TYR A 40 -20.43 4.43 -5.87
C TYR A 40 -19.87 4.14 -4.47
N SER A 41 -19.15 3.04 -4.35
CA SER A 41 -18.34 2.71 -3.18
C SER A 41 -17.06 2.04 -3.66
N LEU A 42 -15.92 2.46 -3.11
CA LEU A 42 -14.63 1.89 -3.46
C LEU A 42 -14.57 0.42 -3.05
N ALA A 43 -15.02 0.11 -1.82
CA ALA A 43 -15.16 -1.26 -1.32
C ALA A 43 -16.04 -2.14 -2.22
N ASN A 44 -17.16 -1.64 -2.74
CA ASN A 44 -18.01 -2.44 -3.65
C ASN A 44 -17.41 -2.59 -5.05
N THR A 45 -16.57 -1.65 -5.49
CA THR A 45 -16.00 -1.64 -6.84
C THR A 45 -14.74 -2.49 -6.95
N LEU A 46 -13.88 -2.44 -5.94
CA LEU A 46 -12.54 -3.07 -5.94
C LEU A 46 -12.29 -3.98 -4.74
N GLY A 47 -13.18 -3.96 -3.74
CA GLY A 47 -13.08 -4.84 -2.58
C GLY A 47 -13.72 -6.19 -2.86
N GLU A 48 -13.10 -7.24 -2.33
CA GLU A 48 -13.63 -8.59 -2.34
C GLU A 48 -14.21 -8.91 -0.96
N PRO A 49 -15.50 -9.29 -0.83
CA PRO A 49 -16.13 -9.52 0.47
C PRO A 49 -15.39 -10.52 1.36
N ILE A 50 -14.84 -11.58 0.77
CA ILE A 50 -14.06 -12.62 1.48
C ILE A 50 -12.76 -12.02 2.05
N LYS A 51 -12.04 -11.20 1.26
CA LYS A 51 -10.81 -10.52 1.73
C LYS A 51 -11.12 -9.50 2.82
N ILE A 52 -12.18 -8.71 2.66
CA ILE A 52 -12.63 -7.75 3.68
C ILE A 52 -12.96 -8.47 4.99
N GLN A 53 -13.66 -9.60 4.93
CA GLN A 53 -13.93 -10.41 6.11
C GLN A 53 -12.64 -10.92 6.76
N ALA A 54 -11.67 -11.40 5.98
CA ALA A 54 -10.37 -11.82 6.50
C ALA A 54 -9.62 -10.67 7.17
N TRP A 55 -9.62 -9.47 6.59
CA TRP A 55 -9.01 -8.28 7.21
C TRP A 55 -9.65 -7.93 8.55
N ASN A 56 -10.98 -8.02 8.64
CA ASN A 56 -11.71 -7.78 9.88
C ASN A 56 -11.34 -8.80 10.97
N ILE A 57 -11.16 -10.07 10.60
CA ILE A 57 -10.67 -11.11 11.52
C ILE A 57 -9.24 -10.79 11.98
N ASN A 58 -8.41 -10.26 11.09
CA ASN A 58 -7.03 -9.84 11.39
C ASN A 58 -6.92 -8.50 12.12
N GLY A 59 -8.04 -7.87 12.49
CA GLY A 59 -8.06 -6.67 13.33
C GLY A 59 -8.21 -5.34 12.58
N LEU A 60 -8.50 -5.36 11.27
CA LEU A 60 -8.99 -4.16 10.58
C LEU A 60 -10.38 -3.80 11.14
N PRO A 61 -10.64 -2.54 11.51
CA PRO A 61 -11.99 -2.15 11.92
C PRO A 61 -12.95 -2.15 10.72
N LYS A 62 -14.23 -2.35 11.02
CA LYS A 62 -15.30 -2.58 10.04
C LYS A 62 -15.90 -1.30 9.45
N ASP A 63 -15.35 -0.14 9.79
CA ASP A 63 -15.82 1.13 9.26
C ASP A 63 -15.41 1.31 7.79
N ALA A 64 -16.19 2.09 7.04
CA ALA A 64 -15.98 2.28 5.60
C ALA A 64 -14.60 2.91 5.30
N PHE A 65 -14.12 3.83 6.14
CA PHE A 65 -12.85 4.49 5.95
C PHE A 65 -11.67 3.53 6.03
N SER A 66 -11.66 2.64 7.03
CA SER A 66 -10.60 1.63 7.17
C SER A 66 -10.64 0.56 6.09
N VAL A 67 -11.83 0.13 5.68
CA VAL A 67 -11.99 -0.80 4.55
C VAL A 67 -11.48 -0.15 3.26
N ASP A 68 -11.81 1.11 2.98
CA ASP A 68 -11.34 1.83 1.80
C ASP A 68 -9.81 2.01 1.80
N ASN A 69 -9.21 2.26 2.97
CA ASN A 69 -7.75 2.30 3.10
C ASN A 69 -7.13 0.93 2.79
N ALA A 70 -7.69 -0.16 3.30
CA ALA A 70 -7.20 -1.51 3.00
C ALA A 70 -7.35 -1.88 1.51
N VAL A 71 -8.49 -1.52 0.89
CA VAL A 71 -8.69 -1.68 -0.56
C VAL A 71 -7.68 -0.85 -1.36
N THR A 72 -7.40 0.38 -0.92
CA THR A 72 -6.40 1.24 -1.56
C THR A 72 -5.00 0.64 -1.46
N ILE A 73 -4.62 0.14 -0.29
CA ILE A 73 -3.34 -0.54 -0.07
C ILE A 73 -3.20 -1.76 -0.97
N GLN A 74 -4.23 -2.62 -1.04
CA GLN A 74 -4.19 -3.85 -1.83
C GLN A 74 -4.10 -3.57 -3.35
N ASN A 75 -4.70 -2.48 -3.83
CA ASN A 75 -4.75 -2.13 -5.25
C ASN A 75 -3.71 -1.06 -5.66
N SER A 76 -2.83 -0.64 -4.75
CA SER A 76 -1.79 0.34 -5.02
C SER A 76 -0.56 -0.30 -5.66
N ASN A 77 -0.05 0.31 -6.73
CA ASN A 77 1.25 -0.06 -7.30
C ASN A 77 2.43 0.50 -6.51
N ARG A 78 2.21 1.50 -5.65
CA ARG A 78 3.24 2.11 -4.78
C ARG A 78 3.21 1.47 -3.40
N TRP A 79 4.37 1.44 -2.74
CA TRP A 79 4.46 1.01 -1.35
C TRP A 79 3.68 1.97 -0.44
N PRO A 80 2.78 1.47 0.41
CA PRO A 80 1.94 2.32 1.24
C PRO A 80 2.70 2.85 2.45
N LEU A 81 2.61 4.16 2.70
CA LEU A 81 2.96 4.78 3.96
C LEU A 81 1.69 4.92 4.81
N MET A 82 1.65 4.28 5.97
CA MET A 82 0.50 4.31 6.88
C MET A 82 0.74 5.30 8.00
N ILE A 83 -0.12 6.33 8.09
CA ILE A 83 -0.15 7.27 9.21
C ILE A 83 -1.12 6.70 10.26
N ASP A 84 -0.58 6.09 11.31
CA ASP A 84 -1.34 5.27 12.26
C ASP A 84 -1.02 5.61 13.73
N PRO A 85 -1.61 6.68 14.28
CA PRO A 85 -1.36 7.09 15.66
C PRO A 85 -1.85 6.07 16.70
N GLN A 86 -2.76 5.16 16.32
CA GLN A 86 -3.39 4.19 17.22
C GLN A 86 -2.81 2.76 17.08
N ASN A 87 -1.79 2.58 16.24
CA ASN A 87 -1.20 1.27 15.92
C ASN A 87 -2.25 0.22 15.48
N GLN A 88 -3.34 0.65 14.85
CA GLN A 88 -4.37 -0.25 14.36
C GLN A 88 -3.98 -0.89 13.03
N ALA A 89 -3.55 -0.09 12.06
CA ALA A 89 -3.05 -0.57 10.78
C ALA A 89 -1.79 -1.42 10.97
N ASN A 90 -0.90 -1.03 11.89
CA ASN A 90 0.27 -1.80 12.26
C ASN A 90 -0.08 -3.23 12.70
N ARG A 91 -1.00 -3.36 13.67
CA ARG A 91 -1.48 -4.67 14.15
C ARG A 91 -2.15 -5.46 13.04
N TRP A 92 -2.99 -4.82 12.22
CA TRP A 92 -3.66 -5.45 11.10
C TRP A 92 -2.67 -6.05 10.08
N VAL A 93 -1.62 -5.30 9.70
CA VAL A 93 -0.58 -5.80 8.78
C VAL A 93 0.19 -6.95 9.40
N LYS A 94 0.63 -6.83 10.66
CA LYS A 94 1.31 -7.92 11.36
C LYS A 94 0.49 -9.21 11.38
N ASN A 95 -0.79 -9.12 11.70
CA ASN A 95 -1.69 -10.27 11.71
C ASN A 95 -1.93 -10.83 10.30
N SER A 96 -2.12 -9.95 9.31
CA SER A 96 -2.42 -10.34 7.92
C SER A 96 -1.27 -11.07 7.23
N TYR A 97 -0.02 -10.77 7.60
CA TYR A 97 1.18 -11.39 7.04
C TYR A 97 1.89 -12.33 8.03
N ALA A 98 1.26 -12.68 9.16
CA ALA A 98 1.86 -13.50 10.21
C ALA A 98 2.35 -14.87 9.70
N GLN A 99 1.60 -15.49 8.79
CA GLN A 99 1.95 -16.80 8.20
C GLN A 99 2.98 -16.70 7.05
N LEU A 100 3.32 -15.47 6.62
CA LEU A 100 4.22 -15.20 5.50
C LEU A 100 5.61 -14.75 5.98
N ASN A 101 5.97 -15.04 7.24
CA ASN A 101 7.27 -14.68 7.83
C ASN A 101 7.60 -13.17 7.75
N LEU A 102 6.59 -12.31 7.95
CA LEU A 102 6.75 -10.85 7.98
C LEU A 102 7.95 -10.44 8.84
N LYS A 103 8.87 -9.67 8.25
CA LYS A 103 9.97 -9.02 8.97
C LYS A 103 9.56 -7.63 9.40
N VAL A 104 9.72 -7.34 10.68
CA VAL A 104 9.42 -6.03 11.26
C VAL A 104 10.74 -5.39 11.66
N VAL A 105 11.03 -4.23 11.09
CA VAL A 105 12.32 -3.53 11.25
C VAL A 105 12.09 -2.04 11.49
N LYS A 106 13.12 -1.37 12.00
CA LYS A 106 13.17 0.10 12.09
C LYS A 106 14.38 0.60 11.29
N LEU A 107 14.28 1.83 10.78
CA LEU A 107 15.41 2.47 10.08
C LEU A 107 16.64 2.66 10.99
N THR A 108 16.42 2.71 12.31
CA THR A 108 17.47 2.83 13.32
C THR A 108 18.18 1.52 13.64
N ASP A 109 17.70 0.39 13.12
CA ASP A 109 18.30 -0.91 13.41
C ASP A 109 19.64 -1.03 12.68
N ASN A 110 20.71 -1.40 13.39
CA ASN A 110 22.06 -1.51 12.84
C ASN A 110 22.16 -2.49 11.65
N ASP A 111 21.24 -3.44 11.55
CA ASP A 111 21.19 -4.43 10.48
C ASP A 111 20.02 -4.24 9.51
N PHE A 112 19.33 -3.10 9.55
CA PHE A 112 18.21 -2.76 8.67
C PHE A 112 18.50 -3.08 7.19
N MET A 113 19.62 -2.57 6.66
CA MET A 113 19.99 -2.77 5.25
C MET A 113 20.21 -4.24 4.90
N ARG A 114 20.75 -5.04 5.83
CA ARG A 114 20.95 -6.48 5.64
C ARG A 114 19.62 -7.23 5.64
N GLN A 115 18.70 -6.86 6.53
CA GLN A 115 17.37 -7.47 6.57
C GLN A 115 16.55 -7.11 5.33
N LEU A 116 16.63 -5.86 4.87
CA LEU A 116 15.99 -5.38 3.65
C LEU A 116 16.51 -6.14 2.41
N ASP A 117 17.82 -6.27 2.28
CA ASP A 117 18.49 -7.04 1.22
C ASP A 117 17.94 -8.49 1.17
N ASN A 118 17.94 -9.18 2.30
CA ASN A 118 17.43 -10.55 2.40
C ASN A 118 15.94 -10.64 2.02
N CYS A 119 15.11 -9.70 2.48
CA CYS A 119 13.68 -9.70 2.16
C CYS A 119 13.42 -9.48 0.66
N ILE A 120 14.19 -8.60 0.01
CA ILE A 120 14.08 -8.36 -1.44
C ILE A 120 14.44 -9.61 -2.24
N GLN A 121 15.56 -10.26 -1.91
CA GLN A 121 16.01 -11.45 -2.62
C GLN A 121 15.08 -12.65 -2.40
N LEU A 122 14.52 -12.80 -1.20
CA LEU A 122 13.68 -13.95 -0.83
C LEU A 122 12.18 -13.73 -1.07
N GLY A 123 11.74 -12.54 -1.46
CA GLY A 123 10.31 -12.21 -1.60
C GLY A 123 9.57 -12.26 -0.27
N LEU A 124 10.23 -11.88 0.83
CA LEU A 124 9.60 -11.87 2.15
C LEU A 124 8.98 -10.50 2.45
N PRO A 125 7.74 -10.46 2.96
CA PRO A 125 7.11 -9.20 3.34
C PRO A 125 7.91 -8.54 4.47
N LEU A 126 8.07 -7.22 4.37
CA LEU A 126 8.79 -6.40 5.32
C LEU A 126 7.96 -5.17 5.72
N LEU A 127 7.86 -4.92 7.01
CA LEU A 127 7.21 -3.76 7.62
C LEU A 127 8.27 -2.89 8.30
N ILE A 128 8.39 -1.64 7.84
CA ILE A 128 9.23 -0.63 8.49
C ILE A 128 8.38 0.15 9.47
N GLU A 129 8.77 0.15 10.75
CA GLU A 129 8.09 0.90 11.80
C GLU A 129 8.81 2.19 12.16
N ASN A 130 8.04 3.15 12.69
CA ASN A 130 8.55 4.42 13.20
C ASN A 130 9.39 5.18 12.17
N VAL A 131 8.91 5.17 10.93
CA VAL A 131 9.46 5.99 9.85
C VAL A 131 9.27 7.46 10.24
N GLY A 132 10.37 8.22 10.21
CA GLY A 132 10.35 9.67 10.47
C GLY A 132 9.88 10.47 9.27
N GLU A 133 9.97 11.80 9.37
CA GLU A 133 9.69 12.70 8.24
C GLU A 133 10.73 12.56 7.12
N ASP A 134 11.97 12.27 7.50
CA ASP A 134 13.07 12.02 6.59
C ASP A 134 13.31 10.52 6.39
N LEU A 135 13.52 10.14 5.13
CA LEU A 135 13.87 8.79 4.72
C LEU A 135 15.30 8.76 4.17
N ASP A 136 16.00 7.67 4.45
CA ASP A 136 17.33 7.44 3.88
C ASP A 136 17.22 7.31 2.34
N PRO A 137 17.98 8.10 1.55
CA PRO A 137 17.97 8.04 0.09
C PRO A 137 18.30 6.66 -0.49
N SER A 138 18.98 5.79 0.26
CA SER A 138 19.24 4.40 -0.13
C SER A 138 17.98 3.58 -0.41
N LEU A 139 16.81 4.03 0.09
CA LEU A 139 15.51 3.42 -0.15
C LEU A 139 14.85 3.85 -1.46
N GLU A 140 15.32 4.93 -2.09
CA GLU A 140 14.69 5.49 -3.29
C GLU A 140 14.53 4.47 -4.43
N PRO A 141 15.53 3.64 -4.78
CA PRO A 141 15.37 2.65 -5.84
C PRO A 141 14.24 1.65 -5.56
N ILE A 142 14.05 1.29 -4.27
CA ILE A 142 13.02 0.36 -3.80
C ILE A 142 11.65 1.03 -3.87
N LEU A 143 11.56 2.26 -3.33
CA LEU A 143 10.31 3.01 -3.28
C LEU A 143 9.77 3.35 -4.68
N LEU A 144 10.68 3.65 -5.60
CA LEU A 144 10.37 3.92 -7.02
C LEU A 144 10.28 2.65 -7.87
N LYS A 145 10.55 1.46 -7.30
CA LYS A 145 10.60 0.18 -8.02
C LYS A 145 11.48 0.24 -9.27
N GLN A 146 12.69 0.80 -9.13
CA GLN A 146 13.71 0.90 -10.19
C GLN A 146 14.38 -0.46 -10.47
N VAL A 147 13.55 -1.46 -10.77
CA VAL A 147 13.98 -2.81 -11.15
C VAL A 147 14.44 -2.79 -12.61
N PHE A 148 15.56 -3.44 -12.89
CA PHE A 148 16.11 -3.58 -14.24
C PHE A 148 16.48 -5.04 -14.50
N LYS A 149 16.66 -5.40 -15.78
CA LYS A 149 17.07 -6.75 -16.15
C LYS A 149 18.56 -6.81 -16.43
N GLN A 150 19.24 -7.79 -15.85
CA GLN A 150 20.64 -8.10 -16.12
C GLN A 150 20.76 -9.62 -16.31
N GLY A 151 21.23 -10.05 -17.49
CA GLY A 151 21.36 -11.49 -17.78
C GLY A 151 20.03 -12.26 -17.76
N GLY A 152 18.89 -11.59 -17.96
CA GLY A 152 17.56 -12.18 -17.91
C GLY A 152 16.91 -12.22 -16.52
N VAL A 153 17.67 -11.91 -15.47
CA VAL A 153 17.21 -11.83 -14.08
C VAL A 153 16.82 -10.40 -13.74
N GLU A 154 15.77 -10.22 -12.94
CA GLU A 154 15.38 -8.91 -12.42
C GLU A 154 16.25 -8.55 -11.22
N MET A 155 16.83 -7.36 -11.28
CA MET A 155 17.78 -6.84 -10.30
C MET A 155 17.34 -5.47 -9.83
N ILE A 156 17.78 -5.08 -8.64
CA ILE A 156 17.58 -3.75 -8.09
C ILE A 156 18.85 -3.27 -7.41
N ARG A 157 19.08 -1.95 -7.43
CA ARG A 157 20.21 -1.33 -6.74
C ARG A 157 19.82 -0.99 -5.30
N LEU A 158 20.59 -1.45 -4.34
CA LEU A 158 20.43 -1.15 -2.91
C LEU A 158 21.76 -0.58 -2.38
N GLY A 159 21.83 0.75 -2.28
CA GLY A 159 23.09 1.46 -2.03
C GLY A 159 24.12 1.18 -3.13
N ASP A 160 25.28 0.66 -2.74
CA ASP A 160 26.35 0.29 -3.68
C ASP A 160 26.19 -1.11 -4.28
N LYS A 161 25.22 -1.90 -3.81
CA LYS A 161 25.01 -3.27 -4.26
C LYS A 161 23.94 -3.37 -5.34
N VAL A 162 24.09 -4.35 -6.22
CA VAL A 162 23.05 -4.82 -7.13
C VAL A 162 22.65 -6.21 -6.66
N ILE A 163 21.37 -6.37 -6.33
CA ILE A 163 20.82 -7.61 -5.76
C ILE A 163 19.68 -8.12 -6.63
N GLU A 164 19.44 -9.42 -6.59
CA GLU A 164 18.30 -10.04 -7.28
C GLU A 164 16.99 -9.57 -6.65
N TYR A 165 16.00 -9.29 -7.50
CA TYR A 165 14.68 -8.82 -7.09
C TYR A 165 13.67 -9.96 -7.25
N SER A 166 13.10 -10.42 -6.12
CA SER A 166 11.98 -11.37 -6.15
C SER A 166 10.68 -10.67 -6.57
N LYS A 167 9.82 -11.39 -7.29
CA LYS A 167 8.50 -10.92 -7.76
C LYS A 167 7.37 -11.16 -6.77
N ASP A 168 7.61 -11.99 -5.76
CA ASP A 168 6.62 -12.42 -4.78
C ASP A 168 6.26 -11.31 -3.76
#